data_AF-A0A969GCS5-F1
#
_entry.id   AF-A0A969GCS5-F1
#
_cell.length_a   1.000
_cell.length_b   1.000
_cell.length_c   1.000
_cell.angle_alpha   90.00
_cell.angle_beta   90.00
_cell.angle_gamma   90.00
#
_symmetry.space_group_name_H-M   'P 1'
#
loop_
_entity.id
_entity.type
_entity.pdbx_description
1 polymer ?
#
loop_
_entity_poly.entity_id
_entity_poly.type
_entity_poly.pdbx_seq_one_letter_code
_entity_poly.pdbx_strand_id
1 'polypeptide(L)'
;MKKLYDIRINSKKPTKEEVDKYRDFDALLKQFEAETERPKVVQMQRKTPFKRWALVAASLTALVFVTYAIQQNFFGERNIEQAAQPFINPPLKALKTEFSELKINVQEGGEFTMDDGTKIFIPKDAFVDASGALIFGTVVLQYRKYQDIADIFLSGIPMQYDSANVRYDMASVGMMELYGISDGLMVDIHPKKNLSIQLVAQTDLNQIKDYNVYQLDTMAKNWKYVTLDDVTIQLDAATKKRIDAALTESEIVKNIALIHNQLANLEAEKAKRNSNKITAKIIRTNAK
;
A
#
# COMPACT_ATOMS: atom_id res chain seq x y z
N MET A 1 46.33 -11.39 2.15
CA MET A 1 45.46 -10.24 1.80
C MET A 1 44.66 -9.86 3.04
N LYS A 2 44.94 -8.70 3.65
CA LYS A 2 44.18 -8.20 4.82
C LYS A 2 42.85 -7.63 4.30
N LYS A 3 41.75 -8.18 4.79
CA LYS A 3 40.39 -7.76 4.44
C LYS A 3 40.06 -6.46 5.19
N LEU A 4 39.97 -5.36 4.44
CA LEU A 4 39.54 -4.04 4.92
C LEU A 4 38.01 -3.98 4.92
N TYR A 5 37.36 -4.39 6.01
CA TYR A 5 35.94 -4.11 6.20
C TYR A 5 35.75 -3.41 7.55
N ASP A 6 35.15 -2.22 7.51
CA ASP A 6 34.66 -1.51 8.69
C ASP A 6 33.16 -1.84 8.83
N ILE A 7 32.84 -2.87 9.62
CA ILE A 7 31.45 -3.27 9.89
C ILE A 7 30.99 -2.54 11.15
N ARG A 8 30.18 -1.50 10.98
CA ARG A 8 29.62 -0.72 12.08
C ARG A 8 28.25 -1.24 12.48
N ILE A 9 28.23 -2.09 13.51
CA ILE A 9 27.00 -2.55 14.17
C ILE A 9 26.54 -1.43 15.12
N ASN A 10 25.27 -1.00 15.01
CA ASN A 10 24.65 0.16 15.67
C ASN A 10 24.94 1.55 15.08
N SER A 11 24.82 1.70 13.75
CA SER A 11 24.83 3.03 13.12
C SER A 11 23.57 3.81 13.52
N LYS A 12 23.73 5.04 14.02
CA LYS A 12 22.59 5.95 14.30
C LYS A 12 21.82 6.20 13.00
N LYS A 13 20.49 6.16 13.06
CA LYS A 13 19.62 6.51 11.91
C LYS A 13 19.96 7.94 11.47
N PRO A 14 20.25 8.18 10.18
CA PRO A 14 20.54 9.53 9.69
C PRO A 14 19.31 10.42 9.86
N THR A 15 19.55 11.68 10.20
CA THR A 15 18.47 12.66 10.39
C THR A 15 17.87 13.07 9.04
N LYS A 16 16.65 13.62 9.07
CA LYS A 16 15.92 14.02 7.86
C LYS A 16 16.73 15.02 7.00
N GLU A 17 17.53 15.87 7.63
CA GLU A 17 18.41 16.84 6.97
C GLU A 17 19.63 16.20 6.28
N GLU A 18 20.14 15.08 6.81
CA GLU A 18 21.26 14.34 6.19
C GLU A 18 20.81 13.58 4.94
N VAL A 19 19.55 13.13 4.91
CA VAL A 19 18.95 12.44 3.75
C VAL A 19 18.69 13.41 2.59
N ASP A 20 18.28 14.65 2.88
CA ASP A 20 18.02 15.67 1.85
C ASP A 20 19.31 16.19 1.19
N LYS A 21 20.46 16.13 1.88
CA LYS A 21 21.76 16.55 1.34
C LYS A 21 22.24 15.71 0.14
N TYR A 22 21.78 14.47 0.00
CA TYR A 22 22.22 13.54 -1.05
C TYR A 22 21.19 13.35 -2.17
N ARG A 23 20.16 14.21 -2.26
CA ARG A 23 19.12 14.18 -3.30
C ARG A 23 19.35 15.18 -4.45
N ASP A 24 20.54 15.73 -4.59
CA ASP A 24 20.81 16.71 -5.64
C ASP A 24 21.20 16.02 -6.96
N PHE A 25 20.19 15.47 -7.63
CA PHE A 25 20.32 14.89 -8.97
C PHE A 25 20.61 15.96 -10.05
N ASP A 26 20.30 17.23 -9.76
CA ASP A 26 20.58 18.35 -10.67
C ASP A 26 22.08 18.63 -10.77
N ALA A 27 22.83 18.49 -9.68
CA ALA A 27 24.29 18.61 -9.70
C ALA A 27 24.97 17.54 -10.57
N LEU A 28 24.45 16.30 -10.55
CA LEU A 28 24.96 15.20 -11.38
C LEU A 28 24.63 15.39 -12.87
N LEU A 29 23.42 15.87 -13.18
CA LEU A 29 23.01 16.17 -14.54
C LEU A 29 23.88 17.28 -15.15
N LYS A 30 24.16 18.33 -14.37
CA LYS A 30 24.96 19.47 -14.78
C LYS A 30 26.43 19.13 -15.05
N GLN A 31 26.99 18.17 -14.30
CA GLN A 31 28.35 17.66 -14.55
C GLN A 31 28.43 16.86 -15.84
N PHE A 32 27.39 16.08 -16.17
CA PHE A 32 27.35 15.30 -17.42
C PHE A 32 27.16 16.18 -18.67
N GLU A 33 26.36 17.25 -18.55
CA GLU A 33 26.16 18.23 -19.62
C GLU A 33 27.40 19.12 -19.84
N ALA A 34 28.20 19.39 -18.80
CA ALA A 34 29.43 20.19 -18.91
C ALA A 34 30.59 19.44 -19.61
N GLU A 35 30.60 18.10 -19.60
CA GLU A 35 31.66 17.27 -20.19
C GLU A 35 31.48 17.03 -21.71
N THR A 36 30.35 17.45 -22.31
CA THR A 36 30.02 17.17 -23.72
C THR A 36 30.48 18.24 -24.73
N GLU A 37 31.29 19.22 -24.31
CA GLU A 37 31.90 20.16 -25.25
C GLU A 37 33.04 19.54 -26.06
N ARG A 38 32.74 19.19 -27.32
CA ARG A 38 33.69 18.65 -28.31
C ARG A 38 34.77 19.70 -28.66
N PRO A 39 36.04 19.33 -28.87
CA PRO A 39 37.09 20.29 -29.19
C PRO A 39 36.92 20.91 -30.59
N LYS A 40 37.21 22.21 -30.69
CA LYS A 40 37.19 23.01 -31.93
C LYS A 40 38.23 22.51 -32.93
N VAL A 41 37.79 22.29 -34.18
CA VAL A 41 38.65 21.97 -35.32
C VAL A 41 39.37 23.24 -35.80
N VAL A 42 40.70 23.30 -35.66
CA VAL A 42 41.53 24.34 -36.27
C VAL A 42 41.91 23.92 -37.70
N GLN A 43 41.60 24.78 -38.66
CA GLN A 43 41.95 24.58 -40.07
C GLN A 43 43.44 24.87 -40.36
N MET A 44 43.95 24.11 -41.32
CA MET A 44 45.34 23.81 -41.67
C MET A 44 46.07 24.93 -42.44
N GLN A 45 47.39 25.05 -42.28
CA GLN A 45 48.28 25.49 -43.37
C GLN A 45 49.40 24.48 -43.62
N ARG A 46 49.43 23.98 -44.86
CA ARG A 46 50.38 23.01 -45.43
C ARG A 46 51.72 23.68 -45.74
N LYS A 47 52.82 22.96 -45.44
CA LYS A 47 53.88 22.68 -46.42
C LYS A 47 54.32 21.21 -46.29
N THR A 48 54.22 20.48 -47.41
CA THR A 48 54.48 19.04 -47.60
C THR A 48 55.99 18.75 -47.72
N PRO A 49 56.50 17.49 -47.56
CA PRO A 49 56.37 16.49 -48.61
C PRO A 49 55.99 15.06 -48.13
N PHE A 50 54.96 14.57 -48.79
CA PHE A 50 54.32 13.25 -48.96
C PHE A 50 54.99 11.92 -48.55
N LYS A 51 56.25 11.83 -48.13
CA LYS A 51 56.91 10.52 -47.89
C LYS A 51 56.95 10.05 -46.43
N ARG A 52 56.54 10.88 -45.47
CA ARG A 52 56.46 10.50 -44.04
C ARG A 52 55.07 10.06 -43.56
N TRP A 53 54.01 10.35 -44.33
CA TRP A 53 52.64 10.06 -43.91
C TRP A 53 52.20 8.61 -44.14
N ALA A 54 52.86 7.86 -45.03
CA ALA A 54 52.54 6.44 -45.20
C ALA A 54 52.82 5.62 -43.92
N LEU A 55 53.89 5.96 -43.19
CA LEU A 55 54.25 5.30 -41.92
C LEU A 55 53.42 5.77 -40.73
N VAL A 56 52.98 7.04 -40.71
CA VAL A 56 52.12 7.59 -39.64
C VAL A 56 50.65 7.22 -39.84
N ALA A 57 50.18 7.12 -41.09
CA ALA A 57 48.83 6.66 -41.38
C ALA A 57 48.65 5.18 -41.05
N ALA A 58 49.62 4.33 -41.38
CA ALA A 58 49.57 2.91 -41.04
C ALA A 58 49.56 2.65 -39.53
N SER A 59 50.34 3.42 -38.74
CA SER A 59 50.36 3.29 -37.29
C SER A 59 49.11 3.87 -36.62
N LEU A 60 48.54 4.98 -37.11
CA LEU A 60 47.24 5.48 -36.65
C LEU A 60 46.10 4.55 -37.03
N THR A 61 46.09 3.96 -38.24
CA THR A 61 45.06 2.97 -38.60
C THR A 61 45.17 1.72 -37.76
N ALA A 62 46.38 1.23 -37.48
CA ALA A 62 46.58 0.08 -36.60
C ALA A 62 46.18 0.41 -35.15
N LEU A 63 46.50 1.60 -34.65
CA LEU A 63 46.12 2.03 -33.31
C LEU A 63 44.61 2.24 -33.21
N VAL A 64 43.96 2.80 -34.23
CA VAL A 64 42.48 2.90 -34.33
C VAL A 64 41.85 1.51 -34.45
N PHE A 65 42.43 0.58 -35.22
CA PHE A 65 41.92 -0.79 -35.32
C PHE A 65 42.14 -1.58 -34.03
N VAL A 66 43.24 -1.36 -33.32
CA VAL A 66 43.52 -1.97 -32.01
C VAL A 66 42.62 -1.35 -30.95
N THR A 67 42.41 -0.04 -30.93
CA THR A 67 41.43 0.58 -30.01
C THR A 67 40.01 0.16 -30.37
N TYR A 68 39.66 0.01 -31.65
CA TYR A 68 38.37 -0.49 -32.09
C TYR A 68 38.19 -1.97 -31.73
N ALA A 69 39.22 -2.81 -31.90
CA ALA A 69 39.18 -4.23 -31.53
C ALA A 69 39.16 -4.43 -30.00
N ILE A 70 39.90 -3.61 -29.24
CA ILE A 70 39.80 -3.55 -27.77
C ILE A 70 38.40 -3.05 -27.39
N GLN A 71 37.85 -2.06 -28.09
CA GLN A 71 36.51 -1.54 -27.80
C GLN A 71 35.42 -2.59 -28.09
N GLN A 72 35.52 -3.35 -29.17
CA GLN A 72 34.62 -4.47 -29.49
C GLN A 72 34.77 -5.65 -28.51
N ASN A 73 36.00 -5.97 -28.06
CA ASN A 73 36.24 -7.07 -27.12
C ASN A 73 35.99 -6.71 -25.65
N PHE A 74 36.13 -5.44 -25.23
CA PHE A 74 35.90 -4.98 -23.85
C PHE A 74 34.52 -4.36 -23.63
N PHE A 75 33.94 -3.69 -24.63
CA PHE A 75 32.57 -3.13 -24.58
C PHE A 75 31.59 -3.99 -25.39
N GLY A 76 31.93 -5.24 -25.70
CA GLY A 76 30.91 -6.22 -26.03
C GLY A 76 29.95 -6.27 -24.84
N GLU A 77 28.71 -5.86 -25.08
CA GLU A 77 27.65 -5.91 -24.08
C GLU A 77 27.66 -7.31 -23.48
N ARG A 78 28.19 -7.42 -22.27
CA ARG A 78 27.90 -8.60 -21.46
C ARG A 78 26.42 -8.49 -21.24
N ASN A 79 25.66 -9.22 -22.06
CA ASN A 79 24.35 -9.72 -21.70
C ASN A 79 24.57 -10.57 -20.45
N ILE A 80 24.77 -9.90 -19.32
CA ILE A 80 24.35 -10.45 -18.04
C ILE A 80 22.86 -10.58 -18.28
N GLU A 81 22.40 -11.78 -18.61
CA GLU A 81 21.04 -12.17 -18.30
C GLU A 81 20.89 -11.80 -16.83
N GLN A 82 20.35 -10.61 -16.57
CA GLN A 82 19.94 -10.21 -15.23
C GLN A 82 18.90 -11.26 -14.91
N ALA A 83 19.30 -12.28 -14.15
CA ALA A 83 18.41 -13.31 -13.67
C ALA A 83 17.19 -12.56 -13.12
N ALA A 84 16.05 -12.73 -13.79
CA ALA A 84 14.87 -11.94 -13.52
C ALA A 84 14.56 -12.08 -12.03
N GLN A 85 14.70 -10.99 -11.29
CA GLN A 85 14.46 -11.01 -9.85
C GLN A 85 13.01 -11.45 -9.62
N PRO A 86 12.74 -12.21 -8.55
CA PRO A 86 11.37 -12.60 -8.23
C PRO A 86 10.52 -11.35 -8.03
N PHE A 87 9.25 -11.41 -8.43
CA PHE A 87 8.37 -10.25 -8.37
C PHE A 87 8.14 -9.76 -6.93
N ILE A 88 8.02 -10.70 -5.99
CA ILE A 88 8.08 -10.44 -4.55
C ILE A 88 9.49 -10.81 -4.08
N ASN A 89 10.28 -9.82 -3.68
CA ASN A 89 11.70 -10.01 -3.35
C ASN A 89 12.03 -9.46 -1.96
N PRO A 90 11.81 -10.22 -0.88
CA PRO A 90 12.06 -9.75 0.47
C PRO A 90 13.55 -9.45 0.67
N PRO A 91 13.92 -8.24 1.15
CA PRO A 91 15.32 -7.84 1.29
C PRO A 91 16.05 -8.68 2.35
N LEU A 92 15.32 -9.18 3.36
CA LEU A 92 15.84 -9.98 4.46
C LEU A 92 14.88 -11.13 4.78
N LYS A 93 15.09 -12.31 4.18
CA LYS A 93 14.22 -13.48 4.35
C LYS A 93 14.02 -13.91 5.81
N ALA A 94 15.05 -13.75 6.65
CA ALA A 94 15.04 -14.17 8.05
C ALA A 94 14.19 -13.29 8.98
N LEU A 95 13.75 -12.11 8.53
CA LEU A 95 12.93 -11.18 9.30
C LEU A 95 11.48 -11.12 8.81
N LYS A 96 11.09 -12.05 7.93
CA LYS A 96 9.73 -12.10 7.40
C LYS A 96 8.79 -12.53 8.53
N THR A 97 7.71 -11.78 8.73
CA THR A 97 6.64 -12.14 9.68
C THR A 97 6.08 -13.52 9.32
N GLU A 98 5.90 -14.38 10.32
CA GLU A 98 5.39 -15.75 10.12
C GLU A 98 3.87 -15.78 9.85
N PHE A 99 3.39 -16.87 9.26
CA PHE A 99 1.96 -17.07 9.05
C PHE A 99 1.28 -17.66 10.29
N SER A 100 0.07 -17.18 10.55
CA SER A 100 -0.90 -17.86 11.40
C SER A 100 -1.64 -18.91 10.58
N GLU A 101 -1.75 -20.12 11.13
CA GLU A 101 -2.47 -21.21 10.47
C GLU A 101 -3.85 -21.43 11.09
N LEU A 102 -4.84 -21.61 10.23
CA LEU A 102 -6.20 -21.96 10.61
C LEU A 102 -6.66 -23.19 9.82
N LYS A 103 -7.02 -24.25 10.53
CA LYS A 103 -7.60 -25.45 9.92
C LYS A 103 -9.11 -25.31 9.84
N ILE A 104 -9.65 -25.49 8.63
CA ILE A 104 -11.06 -25.34 8.36
C ILE A 104 -11.65 -26.62 7.76
N ASN A 105 -12.87 -26.97 8.16
CA ASN A 105 -13.66 -27.98 7.46
C ASN A 105 -14.45 -27.27 6.34
N VAL A 106 -14.12 -27.57 5.09
CA VAL A 106 -14.64 -26.86 3.92
C VAL A 106 -16.17 -26.96 3.82
N GLN A 107 -16.73 -28.09 4.24
CA GLN A 107 -18.16 -28.39 4.13
C GLN A 107 -19.01 -27.66 5.17
N GLU A 108 -18.39 -27.22 6.27
CA GLU A 108 -19.06 -26.45 7.32
C GLU A 108 -18.90 -24.95 7.08
N GLY A 109 -17.74 -24.51 6.60
CA GLY A 109 -17.38 -23.08 6.58
C GLY A 109 -17.26 -22.51 7.99
N GLY A 110 -17.44 -21.20 8.14
CA GLY A 110 -17.51 -20.57 9.46
C GLY A 110 -17.05 -19.11 9.51
N GLU A 111 -17.14 -18.54 10.70
CA GLU A 111 -16.52 -17.25 11.06
C GLU A 111 -15.33 -17.53 11.98
N PHE A 112 -14.17 -16.97 11.62
CA PHE A 112 -12.93 -17.15 12.34
C PHE A 112 -12.34 -15.80 12.72
N THR A 113 -11.91 -15.65 13.97
CA THR A 113 -11.27 -14.43 14.47
C THR A 113 -9.78 -14.70 14.70
N MET A 114 -8.93 -13.91 14.08
CA MET A 114 -7.48 -13.95 14.23
C MET A 114 -7.05 -13.17 15.49
N ASP A 115 -5.81 -13.40 15.94
CA ASP A 115 -5.26 -12.76 17.14
C ASP A 115 -5.22 -11.23 17.05
N ASP A 116 -5.13 -10.69 15.83
CA ASP A 116 -5.15 -9.24 15.57
C ASP A 116 -6.57 -8.64 15.50
N GLY A 117 -7.60 -9.45 15.79
CA GLY A 117 -9.01 -9.09 15.75
C GLY A 117 -9.65 -9.17 14.35
N THR A 118 -8.88 -9.49 13.31
CA THR A 118 -9.41 -9.66 11.95
C THR A 118 -10.37 -10.83 11.90
N LYS A 119 -11.52 -10.62 11.28
CA LYS A 119 -12.53 -11.67 11.10
C LYS A 119 -12.56 -12.15 9.67
N ILE A 120 -12.59 -13.46 9.49
CA ILE A 120 -12.68 -14.10 8.17
C ILE A 120 -13.94 -14.96 8.17
N PHE A 121 -14.84 -14.64 7.24
CA PHE A 121 -16.05 -15.40 6.99
C PHE A 121 -15.90 -16.23 5.72
N ILE A 122 -16.10 -17.53 5.87
CA ILE A 122 -15.89 -18.53 4.84
C ILE A 122 -17.21 -19.28 4.63
N PRO A 123 -17.84 -19.16 3.45
CA PRO A 123 -19.00 -19.98 3.12
C PRO A 123 -18.65 -21.48 3.09
N LYS A 124 -19.65 -22.33 3.29
CA LYS A 124 -19.50 -23.75 2.96
C LYS A 124 -19.12 -23.94 1.49
N ASP A 125 -18.30 -24.94 1.22
CA ASP A 125 -17.87 -25.35 -0.12
C ASP A 125 -17.20 -24.19 -0.89
N ALA A 126 -16.45 -23.34 -0.19
CA ALA A 126 -15.85 -22.12 -0.76
C ALA A 126 -14.55 -22.36 -1.53
N PHE A 127 -14.00 -23.58 -1.52
CA PHE A 127 -12.71 -23.87 -2.14
C PHE A 127 -12.82 -24.89 -3.27
N VAL A 128 -12.04 -24.65 -4.31
CA VAL A 128 -11.88 -25.53 -5.47
C VAL A 128 -10.39 -25.77 -5.74
N ASP A 129 -10.09 -26.87 -6.43
CA ASP A 129 -8.75 -27.12 -6.94
C ASP A 129 -8.50 -26.34 -8.25
N ALA A 130 -7.30 -26.49 -8.80
CA ALA A 130 -6.90 -25.85 -10.06
C ALA A 130 -7.74 -26.26 -11.29
N SER A 131 -8.49 -27.36 -11.21
CA SER A 131 -9.44 -27.79 -12.26
C SER A 131 -10.84 -27.19 -12.08
N GLY A 132 -11.09 -26.53 -10.94
CA GLY A 132 -12.39 -26.01 -10.53
C GLY A 132 -13.27 -27.04 -9.82
N ALA A 133 -12.74 -28.21 -9.46
CA ALA A 133 -13.48 -29.22 -8.70
C ALA A 133 -13.54 -28.86 -7.21
N LEU A 134 -14.68 -29.14 -6.56
CA LEU A 134 -14.85 -28.86 -5.14
C LEU A 134 -13.86 -29.65 -4.28
N ILE A 135 -13.27 -28.96 -3.32
CA ILE A 135 -12.41 -29.57 -2.31
C ILE A 135 -13.26 -30.01 -1.12
N PHE A 136 -12.98 -31.21 -0.62
CA PHE A 136 -13.66 -31.78 0.53
C PHE A 136 -12.64 -32.03 1.65
N GLY A 137 -13.09 -31.83 2.88
CA GLY A 137 -12.31 -32.13 4.08
C GLY A 137 -11.64 -30.89 4.62
N THR A 138 -10.38 -31.03 5.01
CA THR A 138 -9.64 -29.97 5.70
C THR A 138 -8.82 -29.13 4.73
N VAL A 139 -8.98 -27.82 4.82
CA VAL A 139 -8.06 -26.84 4.21
C VAL A 139 -7.31 -26.14 5.34
N VAL A 140 -6.01 -25.90 5.14
CA VAL A 140 -5.19 -25.06 6.02
C VAL A 140 -5.10 -23.69 5.39
N LEU A 141 -5.65 -22.69 6.05
CA LEU A 141 -5.48 -21.29 5.68
C LEU A 141 -4.24 -20.72 6.36
N GLN A 142 -3.39 -20.09 5.58
CA GLN A 142 -2.23 -19.34 6.06
C GLN A 142 -2.53 -17.86 5.92
N TYR A 143 -2.62 -17.18 7.05
CA TYR A 143 -2.97 -15.77 7.16
C TYR A 143 -1.81 -14.98 7.76
N ARG A 144 -1.61 -13.78 7.26
CA ARG A 144 -0.68 -12.82 7.86
C ARG A 144 -1.07 -11.40 7.53
N LYS A 145 -0.90 -10.51 8.48
CA LYS A 145 -1.11 -9.07 8.32
C LYS A 145 0.21 -8.33 8.37
N TYR A 146 0.28 -7.23 7.61
CA TYR A 146 1.37 -6.27 7.69
C TYR A 146 0.89 -5.06 8.49
N GLN A 147 1.54 -4.79 9.62
CA GLN A 147 1.08 -3.80 10.58
C GLN A 147 1.60 -2.40 10.25
N ASP A 148 2.79 -2.32 9.66
CA ASP A 148 3.44 -1.04 9.34
C ASP A 148 4.24 -1.08 8.03
N ILE A 149 4.85 0.07 7.70
CA ILE A 149 5.67 0.22 6.49
C ILE A 149 6.92 -0.68 6.54
N ALA A 150 7.45 -0.97 7.72
CA ALA A 150 8.61 -1.85 7.86
C ALA A 150 8.25 -3.30 7.52
N ASP A 151 7.10 -3.78 7.98
CA ASP A 151 6.57 -5.11 7.63
C ASP A 151 6.37 -5.25 6.11
N ILE A 152 5.76 -4.24 5.49
CA ILE A 152 5.55 -4.20 4.03
C ILE A 152 6.90 -4.19 3.30
N PHE A 153 7.86 -3.37 3.74
CA PHE A 153 9.19 -3.33 3.14
C PHE A 153 9.92 -4.67 3.25
N LEU A 154 9.88 -5.31 4.43
CA LEU A 154 10.51 -6.61 4.67
C LEU A 154 9.83 -7.75 3.89
N SER A 155 8.56 -7.59 3.54
CA SER A 155 7.85 -8.55 2.70
C SER A 155 8.38 -8.61 1.26
N GLY A 156 8.96 -7.50 0.77
CA GLY A 156 9.35 -7.35 -0.63
C GLY A 156 8.16 -7.27 -1.60
N ILE A 157 6.94 -7.07 -1.09
CA ILE A 157 5.76 -6.82 -1.93
C ILE A 157 5.92 -5.46 -2.62
N PRO A 158 5.79 -5.39 -3.95
CA PRO A 158 5.90 -4.14 -4.68
C PRO A 158 4.68 -3.26 -4.37
N MET A 159 4.93 -2.02 -3.94
CA MET A 159 3.88 -1.03 -3.61
C MET A 159 3.57 -0.07 -4.76
N GLN A 160 3.97 -0.41 -5.98
CA GLN A 160 3.73 0.41 -7.16
C GLN A 160 2.60 -0.18 -7.99
N TYR A 161 1.69 0.66 -8.45
CA TYR A 161 0.67 0.30 -9.43
C TYR A 161 0.73 1.23 -10.63
N ASP A 162 0.29 0.72 -11.78
CA ASP A 162 0.18 1.51 -13.00
C ASP A 162 -1.30 1.85 -13.24
N SER A 163 -1.57 3.11 -13.56
CA SER A 163 -2.84 3.54 -14.11
C SER A 163 -2.58 4.44 -15.32
N ALA A 164 -3.03 3.99 -16.48
CA ALA A 164 -2.86 4.67 -17.77
C ALA A 164 -1.39 5.00 -18.12
N ASN A 165 -0.46 4.04 -17.93
CA ASN A 165 0.99 4.18 -18.14
C ASN A 165 1.66 5.20 -17.21
N VAL A 166 1.01 5.56 -16.10
CA VAL A 166 1.61 6.36 -15.04
C VAL A 166 1.75 5.48 -13.80
N ARG A 167 2.98 5.45 -13.26
CA ARG A 167 3.29 4.72 -12.03
C ARG A 167 2.94 5.56 -10.82
N TYR A 168 2.25 4.95 -9.88
CA TYR A 168 1.87 5.54 -8.61
C TYR A 168 2.32 4.63 -7.46
N ASP A 169 2.67 5.23 -6.33
CA ASP A 169 2.92 4.51 -5.10
C ASP A 169 1.60 4.31 -4.34
N MET A 170 1.39 3.11 -3.81
CA MET A 170 0.25 2.79 -2.95
C MET A 170 0.55 3.22 -1.52
N ALA A 171 -0.40 3.92 -0.90
CA ALA A 171 -0.47 4.06 0.53
C ALA A 171 -1.52 3.08 1.04
N SER A 172 -1.13 2.16 1.93
CA SER A 172 -2.04 1.18 2.52
C SER A 172 -2.36 1.57 3.96
N VAL A 173 -3.64 1.48 4.32
CA VAL A 173 -4.11 1.54 5.72
C VAL A 173 -4.25 0.14 6.34
N GLY A 174 -4.15 -0.90 5.53
CA GLY A 174 -4.22 -2.29 5.95
C GLY A 174 -3.83 -3.22 4.80
N MET A 175 -2.90 -4.12 5.06
CA MET A 175 -2.48 -5.14 4.09
C MET A 175 -2.43 -6.50 4.75
N MET A 176 -2.87 -7.52 4.02
CA MET A 176 -2.78 -8.90 4.46
C MET A 176 -2.42 -9.83 3.31
N GLU A 177 -2.02 -11.03 3.67
CA GLU A 177 -1.80 -12.16 2.79
C GLU A 177 -2.62 -13.34 3.32
N LEU A 178 -3.36 -14.00 2.42
CA LEU A 178 -4.20 -15.14 2.72
C LEU A 178 -4.13 -16.13 1.57
N TYR A 179 -3.83 -17.39 1.87
CA TYR A 179 -3.93 -18.50 0.91
C TYR A 179 -4.34 -19.77 1.62
N GLY A 180 -4.97 -20.67 0.87
CA GLY A 180 -5.36 -21.99 1.38
C GLY A 180 -4.52 -23.10 0.77
N ILE A 181 -4.27 -24.13 1.57
CA ILE A 181 -3.53 -25.32 1.19
C ILE A 181 -4.38 -26.55 1.53
N SER A 182 -4.55 -27.45 0.57
CA SER A 182 -5.12 -28.79 0.78
C SER A 182 -4.17 -29.82 0.18
N ASP A 183 -3.82 -30.85 0.96
CA ASP A 183 -2.89 -31.90 0.54
C ASP A 183 -1.57 -31.39 -0.08
N GLY A 184 -1.07 -30.26 0.43
CA GLY A 184 0.16 -29.62 -0.03
C GLY A 184 0.03 -28.78 -1.31
N LEU A 185 -1.17 -28.65 -1.87
CA LEU A 185 -1.46 -27.86 -3.07
C LEU A 185 -2.27 -26.61 -2.70
N MET A 186 -2.02 -25.52 -3.43
CA MET A 186 -2.83 -24.30 -3.30
C MET A 186 -4.25 -24.55 -3.79
N VAL A 187 -5.20 -23.89 -3.13
CA VAL A 187 -6.62 -23.95 -3.46
C VAL A 187 -7.09 -22.58 -3.92
N ASP A 188 -8.09 -22.57 -4.79
CA ASP A 188 -8.75 -21.37 -5.27
C ASP A 188 -10.10 -21.16 -4.61
N ILE A 189 -10.59 -19.92 -4.64
CA ILE A 189 -11.91 -19.57 -4.14
C ILE A 189 -12.94 -19.91 -5.22
N HIS A 190 -13.98 -20.65 -4.84
CA HIS A 190 -15.07 -20.98 -5.74
C HIS A 190 -15.74 -19.67 -6.24
N PRO A 191 -15.91 -19.45 -7.56
CA PRO A 191 -16.31 -18.15 -8.15
C PRO A 191 -17.66 -17.58 -7.67
N LYS A 192 -18.51 -18.42 -7.07
CA LYS A 192 -19.84 -18.06 -6.54
C LYS A 192 -19.90 -18.03 -5.00
N LYS A 193 -18.77 -18.21 -4.32
CA LYS A 193 -18.68 -18.35 -2.85
C LYS A 193 -17.59 -17.42 -2.32
N ASN A 194 -17.89 -16.13 -2.37
CA ASN A 194 -16.95 -15.11 -1.94
C ASN A 194 -16.66 -15.26 -0.44
N LEU A 195 -15.38 -15.19 -0.08
CA LEU A 195 -14.98 -14.96 1.30
C LEU A 195 -15.23 -13.49 1.64
N SER A 196 -15.55 -13.24 2.90
CA SER A 196 -15.63 -11.87 3.44
C SER A 196 -14.61 -11.72 4.55
N ILE A 197 -13.93 -10.59 4.58
CA ILE A 197 -12.86 -10.32 5.52
C ILE A 197 -13.09 -8.94 6.13
N GLN A 198 -13.08 -8.87 7.45
CA GLN A 198 -13.10 -7.62 8.20
C GLN A 198 -11.71 -7.41 8.80
N LEU A 199 -10.87 -6.66 8.08
CA LEU A 199 -9.53 -6.32 8.51
C LEU A 199 -9.57 -5.19 9.55
N VAL A 200 -9.00 -5.43 10.72
CA VAL A 200 -8.85 -4.37 11.72
C VAL A 200 -7.66 -3.51 11.34
N ALA A 201 -7.81 -2.19 11.26
CA ALA A 201 -6.72 -1.26 11.01
C ALA A 201 -6.73 -0.12 12.04
N GLN A 202 -5.55 0.36 12.42
CA GLN A 202 -5.42 1.55 13.26
C GLN A 202 -5.10 2.74 12.35
N THR A 203 -5.89 3.80 12.46
CA THR A 203 -5.68 5.04 11.73
C THR A 203 -6.23 6.22 12.50
N ASP A 204 -5.78 7.43 12.18
CA ASP A 204 -6.32 8.66 12.74
C ASP A 204 -7.69 8.95 12.13
N LEU A 205 -8.63 9.45 12.95
CA LEU A 205 -9.97 9.83 12.50
C LEU A 205 -9.96 10.83 11.32
N ASN A 206 -8.98 11.72 11.29
CA ASN A 206 -8.83 12.73 10.24
C ASN A 206 -8.29 12.16 8.91
N GLN A 207 -7.79 10.93 8.94
CA GLN A 207 -7.24 10.25 7.77
C GLN A 207 -8.23 9.24 7.17
N ILE A 208 -9.35 8.97 7.85
CA ILE A 208 -10.41 8.09 7.35
C ILE A 208 -11.01 8.70 6.08
N LYS A 209 -10.98 7.90 5.02
CA LYS A 209 -11.47 8.21 3.68
C LYS A 209 -12.11 6.96 3.10
N ASP A 210 -12.68 7.09 1.91
CA ASP A 210 -13.03 5.92 1.12
C ASP A 210 -11.75 5.25 0.65
N TYR A 211 -11.58 3.96 0.99
CA TYR A 211 -10.43 3.17 0.58
C TYR A 211 -10.80 2.24 -0.57
N ASN A 212 -9.84 2.04 -1.47
CA ASN A 212 -9.97 1.06 -2.54
C ASN A 212 -9.30 -0.25 -2.11
N VAL A 213 -9.96 -1.37 -2.39
CA VAL A 213 -9.42 -2.72 -2.20
C VAL A 213 -8.71 -3.15 -3.48
N TYR A 214 -7.46 -3.59 -3.34
CA TYR A 214 -6.66 -4.12 -4.42
C TYR A 214 -6.19 -5.54 -4.09
N GLN A 215 -6.06 -6.37 -5.12
CA GLN A 215 -5.49 -7.71 -5.06
C GLN A 215 -4.21 -7.76 -5.89
N LEU A 216 -3.14 -8.31 -5.34
CA LEU A 216 -1.89 -8.49 -6.07
C LEU A 216 -1.99 -9.73 -6.98
N ASP A 217 -1.91 -9.54 -8.29
CA ASP A 217 -1.73 -10.62 -9.25
C ASP A 217 -0.23 -10.86 -9.45
N THR A 218 0.26 -11.97 -8.91
CA THR A 218 1.69 -12.34 -8.95
C THR A 218 2.12 -12.88 -10.31
N MET A 219 1.18 -13.34 -11.15
CA MET A 219 1.44 -13.77 -12.53
C MET A 219 1.52 -12.57 -13.47
N ALA A 220 0.51 -11.70 -13.42
CA ALA A 220 0.47 -10.47 -14.23
C ALA A 220 1.39 -9.36 -13.70
N LYS A 221 1.91 -9.54 -12.48
CA LYS A 221 2.84 -8.62 -11.81
C LYS A 221 2.26 -7.21 -11.60
N ASN A 222 0.99 -7.14 -11.24
CA ASN A 222 0.29 -5.87 -11.01
C ASN A 222 -0.74 -5.97 -9.88
N TRP A 223 -1.13 -4.80 -9.36
CA TRP A 223 -2.27 -4.68 -8.46
C TRP A 223 -3.55 -4.50 -9.27
N LYS A 224 -4.54 -5.34 -9.01
CA LYS A 224 -5.86 -5.27 -9.62
C LYS A 224 -6.84 -4.64 -8.66
N TYR A 225 -7.55 -3.60 -9.11
CA TYR A 225 -8.66 -3.02 -8.36
C TYR A 225 -9.79 -4.04 -8.21
N VAL A 226 -10.34 -4.14 -7.00
CA VAL A 226 -11.43 -5.05 -6.66
C VAL A 226 -12.72 -4.28 -6.42
N THR A 227 -12.73 -3.38 -5.42
CA THR A 227 -13.93 -2.65 -4.99
C THR A 227 -13.57 -1.43 -4.14
N LEU A 228 -14.55 -0.56 -3.89
CA LEU A 228 -14.51 0.38 -2.76
C LEU A 228 -14.77 -0.39 -1.46
N ASP A 229 -14.03 -0.05 -0.40
CA ASP A 229 -14.11 -0.67 0.91
C ASP A 229 -15.29 -0.15 1.73
N ASP A 230 -15.80 -0.98 2.65
CA ASP A 230 -16.85 -0.62 3.60
C ASP A 230 -16.26 -0.42 5.01
N VAL A 231 -15.98 0.84 5.35
CA VAL A 231 -15.22 1.20 6.55
C VAL A 231 -16.14 1.40 7.74
N THR A 232 -15.99 0.56 8.76
CA THR A 232 -16.64 0.75 10.07
C THR A 232 -15.65 1.28 11.10
N ILE A 233 -15.99 2.39 11.76
CA ILE A 233 -15.15 3.01 12.78
C ILE A 233 -15.47 2.42 14.16
N GLN A 234 -14.45 1.87 14.82
CA GLN A 234 -14.53 1.49 16.23
C GLN A 234 -13.66 2.44 17.05
N LEU A 235 -14.29 3.20 17.95
CA LEU A 235 -13.59 4.09 18.86
C LEU A 235 -13.16 3.32 20.10
N ASP A 236 -11.91 3.49 20.50
CA ASP A 236 -11.47 3.00 21.80
C ASP A 236 -12.17 3.73 22.95
N ALA A 237 -12.22 3.09 24.12
CA ALA A 237 -12.95 3.61 25.27
C ALA A 237 -12.44 4.99 25.75
N ALA A 238 -11.14 5.26 25.62
CA ALA A 238 -10.57 6.53 26.05
C ALA A 238 -10.98 7.65 25.07
N THR A 239 -10.93 7.40 23.77
CA THR A 239 -11.39 8.32 22.73
C THR A 239 -12.88 8.60 22.85
N LYS A 240 -13.71 7.55 23.04
CA LYS A 240 -15.14 7.71 23.31
C LYS A 240 -15.39 8.61 24.51
N LYS A 241 -14.71 8.37 25.63
CA LYS A 241 -14.83 9.21 26.84
C LYS A 241 -14.45 10.67 26.58
N ARG A 242 -13.39 10.92 25.80
CA ARG A 242 -12.96 12.28 25.45
C ARG A 242 -13.99 12.99 24.57
N ILE A 243 -14.58 12.29 23.61
CA ILE A 243 -15.65 12.81 22.75
C ILE A 243 -16.90 13.13 23.59
N ASP A 244 -17.31 12.21 24.47
CA ASP A 244 -18.47 12.41 25.35
C ASP A 244 -18.29 13.63 26.26
N ALA A 245 -17.08 13.81 26.82
CA ALA A 245 -16.75 14.99 27.63
C ALA A 245 -16.82 16.28 26.80
N ALA A 246 -16.20 16.30 25.62
CA ALA A 246 -16.21 17.46 24.73
C ALA A 246 -17.64 17.83 24.26
N LEU A 247 -18.48 16.83 23.96
CA LEU A 247 -19.89 17.05 23.61
C LEU A 247 -20.69 17.61 24.78
N THR A 248 -20.42 17.15 26.00
CA THR A 248 -21.08 17.65 27.22
C THR A 248 -20.69 19.11 27.50
N GLU A 249 -19.45 19.48 27.21
CA GLU A 249 -18.96 20.84 27.40
C GLU A 249 -19.40 21.81 26.29
N SER A 250 -19.72 21.27 25.09
CA SER A 250 -20.12 22.04 23.91
C SER A 250 -21.34 22.92 24.17
N GLU A 251 -21.14 24.22 23.99
CA GLU A 251 -22.18 25.24 24.16
C GLU A 251 -23.31 25.08 23.14
N ILE A 252 -22.99 24.61 21.93
CA ILE A 252 -23.98 24.27 20.89
C ILE A 252 -24.89 23.14 21.38
N VAL A 253 -24.32 22.07 21.95
CA VAL A 253 -25.09 20.92 22.45
C VAL A 253 -25.98 21.32 23.64
N LYS A 254 -25.43 22.14 24.56
CA LYS A 254 -26.20 22.71 25.68
C LYS A 254 -27.39 23.55 25.20
N ASN A 255 -27.18 24.40 24.19
CA ASN A 255 -28.23 25.25 23.62
C ASN A 255 -29.31 24.43 22.92
N ILE A 256 -28.96 23.37 22.18
CA ILE A 256 -29.93 22.45 21.57
C ILE A 256 -30.79 21.77 22.64
N ALA A 257 -30.17 21.27 23.72
CA ALA A 257 -30.89 20.64 24.82
C ALA A 257 -31.86 21.62 25.51
N LEU A 258 -31.43 22.87 25.72
CA LEU A 258 -32.29 23.93 26.27
C LEU A 258 -33.51 24.19 25.38
N ILE A 259 -33.30 24.35 24.08
CA ILE A 259 -34.37 24.57 23.10
C ILE A 259 -35.36 23.40 23.09
N HIS A 260 -34.86 22.16 23.13
CA HIS A 260 -35.69 20.96 23.16
C HIS A 260 -36.61 20.92 24.39
N ASN A 261 -36.06 21.24 25.57
CA ASN A 261 -36.85 21.33 26.80
C ASN A 261 -37.88 22.48 26.76
N GLN A 262 -37.51 23.63 26.19
CA GLN A 262 -38.45 24.74 25.99
C GLN A 262 -39.60 24.34 25.05
N LEU A 263 -39.32 23.61 23.98
CA LEU A 263 -40.33 23.11 23.04
C LEU A 263 -41.31 22.14 23.74
N ALA A 264 -40.79 21.17 24.48
CA ALA A 264 -41.61 20.20 25.22
C ALA A 264 -42.54 20.89 26.24
N ASN A 265 -42.04 21.91 26.94
CA ASN A 265 -42.85 22.71 27.86
C ASN A 265 -43.94 23.50 27.13
N LEU A 266 -43.64 24.10 25.98
CA LEU A 266 -44.63 24.81 25.16
C LEU A 266 -45.72 23.87 24.63
N GLU A 267 -45.38 22.64 24.24
CA GLU A 267 -46.35 21.63 23.81
C GLU A 267 -47.26 21.20 24.97
N ALA A 268 -46.68 20.95 26.14
CA ALA A 268 -47.45 20.62 27.35
C ALA A 268 -48.39 21.78 27.75
N GLU A 269 -47.94 23.03 27.66
CA GLU A 269 -48.78 24.20 27.90
C GLU A 269 -49.92 24.32 26.88
N LYS A 270 -49.66 24.13 25.58
CA LYS A 270 -50.69 24.14 24.54
C LYS A 270 -51.73 23.05 24.77
N ALA A 271 -51.31 21.84 25.15
CA ALA A 271 -52.21 20.74 25.47
C ALA A 271 -53.12 21.07 26.67
N LYS A 272 -52.56 21.64 27.74
CA LYS A 272 -53.33 22.10 28.92
C LYS A 272 -54.33 23.20 28.56
N ARG A 273 -53.91 24.21 27.78
CA ARG A 273 -54.79 25.31 27.33
C ARG A 273 -55.96 24.79 26.48
N ASN A 274 -55.70 23.84 25.58
CA ASN A 274 -56.74 23.22 24.76
C ASN A 274 -57.74 22.41 25.59
N SER A 275 -57.26 21.63 26.56
CA SER A 275 -58.12 20.88 27.49
C SER A 275 -59.04 21.81 28.30
N ASN A 276 -58.49 22.87 28.89
CA ASN A 276 -59.27 23.84 29.66
C ASN A 276 -60.32 24.57 28.82
N LYS A 277 -60.02 24.87 27.54
CA LYS A 277 -60.97 25.50 26.61
C LYS A 277 -62.14 24.57 26.27
N ILE A 278 -61.91 23.26 26.15
CA ILE A 278 -62.95 22.25 25.94
C ILE A 278 -63.85 22.17 27.19
N THR A 279 -63.26 22.06 28.39
CA THR A 279 -64.00 22.01 29.65
C THR A 279 -64.88 23.25 29.89
N ALA A 280 -64.35 24.45 29.64
CA ALA A 280 -65.11 25.69 29.77
C ALA A 280 -66.27 25.80 28.76
N LYS A 281 -66.11 25.23 27.55
CA LYS A 281 -67.19 25.17 26.55
C LYS A 281 -68.32 24.25 27.00
N ILE A 282 -68.01 23.08 27.57
CA ILE A 282 -69.00 22.11 28.09
C ILE A 282 -69.83 22.72 29.23
N ILE A 283 -69.19 23.41 30.18
CA ILE A 283 -69.86 24.02 31.34
C ILE A 283 -70.87 25.10 30.91
N ARG A 284 -70.59 25.86 29.85
CA ARG A 284 -71.50 26.91 29.36
C ARG A 284 -72.74 26.40 28.62
N THR A 285 -72.80 25.11 28.26
CA THR A 285 -73.90 24.53 27.44
C THR A 285 -75.05 23.91 28.24
N ASN A 286 -74.97 23.82 29.58
CA ASN A 286 -75.94 23.07 30.40
C ASN A 286 -76.87 23.93 31.28
N ALA A 287 -77.05 25.22 30.97
CA ALA A 287 -78.04 26.07 31.65
C ALA A 287 -79.18 26.44 30.69
N LYS A 288 -80.22 25.59 30.63
CA LYS A 288 -81.56 25.90 30.13
C LYS A 288 -82.57 25.01 30.83
#